data_AF-A0A7C1YZ31-F1
#
_entry.id   AF-A0A7C1YZ31-F1
#
_cell.length_a   1.000
_cell.length_b   1.000
_cell.length_c   1.000
_cell.angle_alpha   90.00
_cell.angle_beta   90.00
_cell.angle_gamma   90.00
#
_symmetry.space_group_name_H-M   'P 1'
#
loop_
_entity.id
_entity.type
_entity.pdbx_description
1 polymer ?
#
loop_
_entity_poly.entity_id
_entity_poly.type
_entity_poly.pdbx_seq_one_letter_code
_entity_poly.pdbx_strand_id
1 'polypeptide(L)'
;PIGHEIFKITGNPYLRISWGRLYITLTDESGKVLKPQEYKGLYWITEQLDKTYLRTRFKNPNGNLYKTTGATALLNSWWVTENPDDLKILGTYSPPYRRTYELKTNTEVDDYTDLRDFLYFINFDWENIEYITDLSIIAKYFASSIYQGSWDDYIIIAHNYYLYSDPNIGFVMIPWDIENNLNAFSSFLGNFSDAPLLNGYQDHFNWNNWGFWFGNWSWDPKTRPLWDNAAKDPVFVNYYLNEIEKILNETQYLLEKVDQWSNLINESLLLPFNVTSPRDASAYQTPYTIQIDNNSYINEKSRVINFLIDRQKFVEEELKKPVEEL
;
A
#
# COMPACT_ATOMS: atom_id res chain seq x y z
N PRO A 1 3.52 8.75 -5.30
CA PRO A 1 4.66 9.46 -4.68
C PRO A 1 4.31 10.12 -3.35
N ILE A 2 3.24 10.93 -3.35
CA ILE A 2 2.76 11.65 -2.17
C ILE A 2 2.43 10.70 -1.01
N GLY A 3 1.77 9.57 -1.29
CA GLY A 3 1.50 8.57 -0.24
C GLY A 3 2.76 8.07 0.48
N HIS A 4 3.89 7.90 -0.22
CA HIS A 4 5.15 7.53 0.44
C HIS A 4 5.73 8.66 1.30
N GLU A 5 5.50 9.93 0.95
CA GLU A 5 5.89 11.05 1.82
C GLU A 5 5.05 11.09 3.10
N ILE A 6 3.77 10.69 3.04
CA ILE A 6 2.92 10.56 4.23
C ILE A 6 3.50 9.49 5.19
N PHE A 7 3.86 8.31 4.69
CA PHE A 7 4.55 7.29 5.51
C PHE A 7 5.91 7.76 6.05
N LYS A 8 6.62 8.62 5.30
CA LYS A 8 7.90 9.18 5.73
C LYS A 8 7.73 10.21 6.85
N ILE A 9 6.67 11.03 6.84
CA ILE A 9 6.36 12.01 7.90
C ILE A 9 6.18 11.32 9.26
N THR A 10 5.45 10.19 9.29
CA THR A 10 5.25 9.41 10.53
C THR A 10 6.48 8.59 10.94
N GLY A 11 7.50 8.52 10.06
CA GLY A 11 8.67 7.68 10.24
C GLY A 11 8.37 6.18 10.12
N ASN A 12 7.24 5.79 9.50
CA ASN A 12 7.00 4.41 9.10
C ASN A 12 8.01 3.99 8.03
N PRO A 13 8.37 2.70 7.90
CA PRO A 13 9.07 2.22 6.73
C PRO A 13 8.31 2.60 5.44
N TYR A 14 9.07 3.09 4.46
CA TYR A 14 8.57 3.51 3.15
C TYR A 14 9.58 3.15 2.06
N LEU A 15 9.13 3.16 0.82
CA LEU A 15 9.93 2.83 -0.36
C LEU A 15 10.53 4.10 -0.95
N ARG A 16 11.80 4.02 -1.37
CA ARG A 16 12.36 5.02 -2.27
C ARG A 16 11.72 4.88 -3.64
N ILE A 17 11.44 6.03 -4.23
CA ILE A 17 10.80 6.12 -5.53
C ILE A 17 11.54 7.12 -6.40
N SER A 18 11.51 6.87 -7.70
CA SER A 18 12.05 7.79 -8.70
C SER A 18 11.26 7.67 -10.00
N TRP A 19 11.50 8.60 -10.91
CA TRP A 19 10.94 8.56 -12.26
C TRP A 19 12.05 8.36 -13.29
N GLY A 20 11.79 7.53 -14.29
CA GLY A 20 12.73 7.28 -15.37
C GLY A 20 12.03 7.29 -16.72
N ARG A 21 12.60 8.00 -17.70
CA ARG A 21 12.23 7.84 -19.11
C ARG A 21 12.79 6.50 -19.60
N LEU A 22 11.93 5.59 -20.05
CA LEU A 22 12.37 4.29 -20.56
C LEU A 22 12.64 4.39 -22.06
N TYR A 23 13.80 3.89 -22.48
CA TYR A 23 14.17 3.74 -23.88
C TYR A 23 14.58 2.29 -24.12
N ILE A 24 14.05 1.65 -25.17
CA ILE A 24 14.36 0.26 -25.52
C ILE A 24 14.97 0.21 -26.91
N THR A 25 16.10 -0.51 -27.03
CA THR A 25 16.73 -0.88 -28.31
C THR A 25 16.69 -2.40 -28.42
N LEU A 26 16.20 -2.94 -29.54
CA LEU A 26 16.24 -4.39 -29.78
C LEU A 26 17.53 -4.74 -30.52
N THR A 27 18.29 -5.68 -29.98
CA THR A 27 19.51 -6.22 -30.58
C THR A 27 19.40 -7.73 -30.75
N ASP A 28 20.15 -8.30 -31.69
CA ASP A 28 20.41 -9.75 -31.70
C ASP A 28 21.52 -10.10 -30.70
N GLU A 29 21.81 -11.40 -30.56
CA GLU A 29 22.87 -11.91 -29.65
C GLU A 29 24.27 -11.35 -29.97
N SER A 30 24.50 -10.88 -31.20
CA SER A 30 25.76 -10.26 -31.61
C SER A 30 25.84 -8.76 -31.25
N GLY A 31 24.76 -8.19 -30.70
CA GLY A 31 24.62 -6.77 -30.42
C GLY A 31 24.22 -5.92 -31.63
N LYS A 32 23.92 -6.54 -32.79
CA LYS A 32 23.45 -5.81 -33.97
C LYS A 32 22.04 -5.31 -33.71
N VAL A 33 21.82 -4.02 -33.94
CA VAL A 33 20.51 -3.37 -33.77
C VAL A 33 19.50 -3.93 -34.77
N LEU A 34 18.45 -4.56 -34.25
CA LEU A 34 17.28 -5.05 -35.01
C LEU A 34 16.18 -3.99 -35.06
N LYS A 35 15.99 -3.24 -33.96
CA LYS A 35 15.10 -2.06 -33.90
C LYS A 35 15.82 -0.92 -33.18
N PRO A 36 15.77 0.30 -33.73
CA PRO A 36 16.43 1.45 -33.12
C PRO A 36 15.83 1.77 -31.75
N GLN A 37 16.54 2.61 -30.99
CA GLN A 37 16.08 3.08 -29.70
C GLN A 37 14.71 3.77 -29.82
N GLU A 38 13.76 3.34 -28.99
CA GLU A 38 12.41 3.87 -28.95
C GLU A 38 12.05 4.29 -27.53
N TYR A 39 11.47 5.49 -27.38
CA TYR A 39 10.92 5.95 -26.10
C TYR A 39 9.65 5.15 -25.76
N LYS A 40 9.58 4.65 -24.53
CA LYS A 40 8.49 3.80 -24.02
C LYS A 40 7.65 4.44 -22.92
N GLY A 41 7.88 5.73 -22.67
CA GLY A 41 7.13 6.48 -21.67
C GLY A 41 7.90 6.73 -20.39
N LEU A 42 7.24 7.45 -19.48
CA LEU A 42 7.72 7.73 -18.14
C LEU A 42 7.31 6.58 -17.22
N TYR A 43 8.29 6.03 -16.51
CA TYR A 43 8.09 4.94 -15.56
C TYR A 43 8.34 5.43 -14.14
N TRP A 44 7.57 4.86 -13.22
CA TRP A 44 7.88 4.89 -11.81
C TRP A 44 8.86 3.74 -11.50
N ILE A 45 10.00 4.08 -10.90
CA ILE A 45 10.98 3.11 -10.39
C ILE A 45 10.78 2.99 -8.88
N THR A 46 10.36 1.82 -8.43
CA THR A 46 10.13 1.51 -7.02
C THR A 46 11.28 0.71 -6.44
N GLU A 47 11.68 1.06 -5.22
CA GLU A 47 12.64 0.25 -4.45
C GLU A 47 12.07 -1.15 -4.18
N GLN A 48 12.88 -2.17 -4.43
CA GLN A 48 12.51 -3.54 -4.13
C GLN A 48 12.58 -3.79 -2.62
N LEU A 49 11.50 -4.34 -2.05
CA LEU A 49 11.48 -4.82 -0.68
C LEU A 49 12.07 -6.23 -0.61
N ASP A 50 13.33 -6.31 -0.18
CA ASP A 50 14.09 -7.54 -0.02
C ASP A 50 15.11 -7.44 1.13
N LYS A 51 16.04 -8.41 1.21
CA LYS A 51 17.10 -8.40 2.24
C LYS A 51 18.00 -7.15 2.17
N THR A 52 18.17 -6.53 1.01
CA THR A 52 18.93 -5.28 0.84
C THR A 52 18.20 -4.13 1.48
N TYR A 53 16.89 -4.00 1.23
CA TYR A 53 16.04 -3.00 1.89
C TYR A 53 16.19 -3.11 3.42
N LEU A 54 16.02 -4.33 3.95
CA LEU A 54 16.09 -4.57 5.39
C LEU A 54 17.44 -4.15 5.98
N ARG A 55 18.56 -4.53 5.34
CA ARG A 55 19.92 -4.18 5.80
C ARG A 55 20.14 -2.67 5.89
N THR A 56 19.45 -1.88 5.09
CA THR A 56 19.63 -0.41 5.05
C THR A 56 18.70 0.34 6.00
N ARG A 57 17.64 -0.30 6.53
CA ARG A 57 16.58 0.38 7.30
C ARG A 57 16.35 -0.18 8.69
N PHE A 58 16.70 -1.44 8.93
CA PHE A 58 16.47 -2.10 10.21
C PHE A 58 17.81 -2.43 10.85
N LYS A 59 17.87 -2.26 12.18
CA LYS A 59 19.07 -2.60 12.97
C LYS A 59 19.43 -4.07 12.84
N ASN A 60 18.41 -4.93 12.77
CA ASN A 60 18.58 -6.35 12.53
C ASN A 60 17.78 -6.74 11.28
N PRO A 61 18.43 -7.09 10.16
CA PRO A 61 17.76 -7.46 8.91
C PRO A 61 17.50 -8.97 8.78
N ASN A 62 17.65 -9.74 9.87
CA ASN A 62 17.61 -11.21 9.81
C ASN A 62 16.20 -11.82 9.90
N GLY A 63 15.19 -11.00 10.16
CA GLY A 63 13.79 -11.44 10.22
C GLY A 63 13.21 -11.95 8.90
N ASN A 64 12.04 -12.58 9.01
CA ASN A 64 11.22 -12.95 7.87
C ASN A 64 10.49 -11.72 7.32
N LEU A 65 10.48 -11.61 5.99
CA LEU A 65 9.75 -10.59 5.24
C LEU A 65 8.71 -11.29 4.40
N TYR A 66 7.43 -11.02 4.66
CA TYR A 66 6.31 -11.57 3.93
C TYR A 66 5.70 -10.51 3.04
N LYS A 67 5.47 -10.84 1.77
CA LYS A 67 4.62 -10.06 0.87
C LYS A 67 3.22 -10.65 0.89
N THR A 68 2.18 -9.84 1.05
CA THR A 68 0.81 -10.32 0.85
C THR A 68 0.49 -10.47 -0.63
N THR A 69 -0.19 -11.55 -0.98
CA THR A 69 -0.66 -11.80 -2.34
C THR A 69 -2.11 -12.26 -2.33
N GLY A 70 -2.91 -11.63 -3.20
CA GLY A 70 -4.35 -11.88 -3.28
C GLY A 70 -5.13 -11.21 -2.15
N ALA A 71 -6.44 -11.07 -2.32
CA ALA A 71 -7.33 -10.42 -1.36
C ALA A 71 -7.81 -11.38 -0.25
N THR A 72 -6.91 -12.28 0.19
CA THR A 72 -7.10 -13.26 1.27
C THR A 72 -6.22 -13.02 2.50
N ALA A 73 -5.27 -12.08 2.43
CA ALA A 73 -4.34 -11.81 3.53
C ALA A 73 -5.00 -10.98 4.66
N LEU A 74 -6.13 -11.46 5.17
CA LEU A 74 -7.03 -10.77 6.12
C LEU A 74 -6.49 -10.71 7.54
N LEU A 75 -5.45 -11.49 7.86
CA LEU A 75 -4.91 -11.66 9.22
C LEU A 75 -5.97 -12.13 10.24
N ASN A 76 -6.99 -12.84 9.78
CA ASN A 76 -8.12 -13.26 10.62
C ASN A 76 -7.98 -14.67 11.20
N SER A 77 -8.91 -15.03 12.08
CA SER A 77 -8.88 -16.27 12.85
C SER A 77 -8.94 -17.54 12.00
N TRP A 78 -9.41 -17.48 10.75
CA TRP A 78 -9.37 -18.62 9.83
C TRP A 78 -7.95 -19.07 9.48
N TRP A 79 -6.97 -18.18 9.65
CA TRP A 79 -5.57 -18.46 9.42
C TRP A 79 -4.85 -18.97 10.68
N VAL A 80 -5.48 -18.91 11.86
CA VAL A 80 -4.84 -19.39 13.07
C VAL A 80 -4.80 -20.91 13.06
N THR A 81 -3.61 -21.46 13.23
CA THR A 81 -3.30 -22.88 13.17
C THR A 81 -2.25 -23.21 14.22
N GLU A 82 -2.22 -24.47 14.69
CA GLU A 82 -1.12 -24.97 15.52
C GLU A 82 0.16 -25.19 14.68
N ASN A 83 0.00 -25.61 13.42
CA ASN A 83 1.10 -25.93 12.51
C ASN A 83 1.38 -24.76 11.55
N PRO A 84 2.55 -24.08 11.66
CA PRO A 84 2.87 -22.92 10.82
C PRO A 84 2.92 -23.26 9.31
N ASP A 85 3.11 -24.53 8.92
CA ASP A 85 3.07 -24.94 7.53
C ASP A 85 1.70 -24.73 6.87
N ASP A 86 0.60 -24.68 7.64
CA ASP A 86 -0.74 -24.45 7.08
C ASP A 86 -0.92 -23.00 6.59
N LEU A 87 0.01 -22.08 6.94
CA LEU A 87 0.04 -20.71 6.41
C LEU A 87 0.66 -20.62 5.00
N LYS A 88 1.24 -21.71 4.49
CA LYS A 88 1.92 -21.75 3.19
C LYS A 88 0.97 -21.99 2.02
N ILE A 89 -0.30 -21.63 2.15
CA ILE A 89 -1.30 -21.83 1.10
C ILE A 89 -1.19 -20.78 -0.01
N LEU A 90 -1.66 -21.15 -1.20
CA LEU A 90 -1.66 -20.28 -2.37
C LEU A 90 -2.71 -19.16 -2.24
N GLY A 91 -2.27 -17.92 -2.47
CA GLY A 91 -3.11 -16.73 -2.60
C GLY A 91 -3.44 -16.38 -4.04
N THR A 92 -2.71 -16.95 -5.02
CA THR A 92 -3.02 -16.80 -6.46
C THR A 92 -3.32 -18.16 -7.10
N TYR A 93 -4.40 -18.19 -7.88
CA TYR A 93 -4.85 -19.38 -8.60
C TYR A 93 -4.43 -19.40 -10.08
N SER A 94 -3.64 -18.42 -10.51
CA SER A 94 -3.02 -18.34 -11.83
C SER A 94 -1.51 -18.11 -11.73
N PRO A 95 -0.71 -18.61 -12.69
CA PRO A 95 0.73 -18.40 -12.69
C PRO A 95 1.13 -16.91 -12.71
N PRO A 96 2.20 -16.53 -11.99
CA PRO A 96 2.96 -17.38 -11.07
C PRO A 96 2.12 -17.69 -9.82
N TYR A 97 2.07 -18.96 -9.41
CA TYR A 97 1.41 -19.38 -8.19
C TYR A 97 2.19 -18.85 -6.99
N ARG A 98 1.54 -18.06 -6.14
CA ARG A 98 2.15 -17.38 -4.99
C ARG A 98 1.38 -17.71 -3.73
N ARG A 99 2.08 -17.77 -2.61
CA ARG A 99 1.48 -17.97 -1.28
C ARG A 99 0.79 -16.69 -0.80
N THR A 100 -0.31 -16.80 -0.07
CA THR A 100 -1.03 -15.65 0.52
C THR A 100 -0.08 -14.73 1.27
N TYR A 101 0.79 -15.32 2.09
CA TYR A 101 1.94 -14.65 2.69
C TYR A 101 3.21 -15.22 2.04
N GLU A 102 3.69 -14.58 0.98
CA GLU A 102 4.87 -15.02 0.25
C GLU A 102 6.14 -14.60 1.00
N LEU A 103 6.89 -15.57 1.50
CA LEU A 103 8.17 -15.33 2.15
C LEU A 103 9.22 -14.85 1.13
N LYS A 104 9.81 -13.68 1.41
CA LYS A 104 10.78 -12.98 0.55
C LYS A 104 12.21 -13.07 1.06
N THR A 105 12.41 -13.40 2.34
CA THR A 105 13.72 -13.61 2.97
C THR A 105 13.73 -14.94 3.69
N ASN A 106 14.91 -15.50 3.98
CA ASN A 106 15.04 -16.76 4.71
C ASN A 106 14.27 -17.94 4.06
N THR A 107 14.11 -17.91 2.74
CA THR A 107 13.31 -18.86 1.95
C THR A 107 13.84 -20.29 1.97
N GLU A 108 15.11 -20.48 2.35
CA GLU A 108 15.70 -21.82 2.55
C GLU A 108 15.22 -22.47 3.85
N VAL A 109 15.02 -21.68 4.91
CA VAL A 109 14.48 -22.15 6.20
C VAL A 109 12.98 -22.34 6.09
N ASP A 110 12.30 -21.42 5.39
CA ASP A 110 10.86 -21.45 5.12
C ASP A 110 10.00 -21.60 6.39
N ASP A 111 10.41 -20.98 7.50
CA ASP A 111 9.73 -21.07 8.80
C ASP A 111 8.72 -19.92 8.97
N TYR A 112 7.46 -20.29 9.23
CA TYR A 112 6.32 -19.38 9.39
C TYR A 112 5.84 -19.29 10.86
N THR A 113 6.63 -19.81 11.81
CA THR A 113 6.28 -19.81 13.25
C THR A 113 5.98 -18.40 13.76
N ASP A 114 6.77 -17.41 13.34
CA ASP A 114 6.55 -16.01 13.73
C ASP A 114 5.21 -15.46 13.23
N LEU A 115 4.84 -15.75 11.99
CA LEU A 115 3.56 -15.32 11.41
C LEU A 115 2.38 -16.02 12.09
N ARG A 116 2.52 -17.31 12.43
CA ARG A 116 1.52 -18.04 13.21
C ARG A 116 1.30 -17.39 14.57
N ASP A 117 2.38 -17.07 15.27
CA ASP A 117 2.30 -16.44 16.59
C ASP A 117 1.66 -15.05 16.47
N PHE A 118 2.06 -14.24 15.49
CA PHE A 118 1.42 -12.97 15.19
C PHE A 118 -0.09 -13.08 14.99
N LEU A 119 -0.54 -14.04 14.17
CA LEU A 119 -1.96 -14.32 13.95
C LEU A 119 -2.67 -14.74 15.23
N TYR A 120 -2.04 -15.54 16.09
CA TYR A 120 -2.60 -15.94 17.38
C TYR A 120 -2.85 -14.72 18.29
N PHE A 121 -1.83 -13.89 18.53
CA PHE A 121 -1.95 -12.74 19.44
C PHE A 121 -2.98 -11.73 18.95
N ILE A 122 -2.97 -11.34 17.67
CA ILE A 122 -3.93 -10.34 17.16
C ILE A 122 -5.38 -10.82 17.17
N ASN A 123 -5.62 -12.15 17.18
CA ASN A 123 -6.98 -12.72 17.14
C ASN A 123 -7.47 -13.18 18.52
N PHE A 124 -6.57 -13.63 19.40
CA PHE A 124 -6.93 -14.34 20.62
C PHE A 124 -6.24 -13.86 21.90
N ASP A 125 -5.15 -13.10 21.81
CA ASP A 125 -4.36 -12.69 22.98
C ASP A 125 -3.85 -11.24 22.86
N TRP A 126 -4.77 -10.31 22.61
CA TRP A 126 -4.43 -8.90 22.41
C TRP A 126 -3.78 -8.25 23.64
N GLU A 127 -4.13 -8.71 24.85
CA GLU A 127 -3.55 -8.18 26.10
C GLU A 127 -2.03 -8.36 26.20
N ASN A 128 -1.46 -9.25 25.38
CA ASN A 128 -0.04 -9.58 25.33
C ASN A 128 0.58 -9.24 23.96
N ILE A 129 -0.03 -8.31 23.22
CA ILE A 129 0.36 -7.93 21.85
C ILE A 129 1.81 -7.41 21.78
N GLU A 130 2.35 -6.85 22.86
CA GLU A 130 3.71 -6.33 22.93
C GLU A 130 4.80 -7.41 22.75
N TYR A 131 4.47 -8.70 22.90
CA TYR A 131 5.41 -9.78 22.60
C TYR A 131 5.68 -9.94 21.10
N ILE A 132 4.75 -9.51 20.25
CA ILE A 132 4.86 -9.70 18.80
C ILE A 132 4.95 -8.40 17.99
N THR A 133 4.64 -7.23 18.55
CA THR A 133 4.79 -5.95 17.85
C THR A 133 4.82 -4.76 18.82
N ASP A 134 5.34 -3.63 18.34
CA ASP A 134 5.23 -2.32 19.00
C ASP A 134 4.03 -1.55 18.43
N LEU A 135 3.02 -1.29 19.27
CA LEU A 135 1.80 -0.57 18.87
C LEU A 135 2.08 0.83 18.33
N SER A 136 3.17 1.50 18.73
CA SER A 136 3.55 2.80 18.18
C SER A 136 3.99 2.72 16.72
N ILE A 137 4.50 1.57 16.28
CA ILE A 137 4.90 1.34 14.89
C ILE A 137 3.68 0.98 14.05
N ILE A 138 2.80 0.13 14.58
CA ILE A 138 1.52 -0.20 13.94
C ILE A 138 0.66 1.07 13.76
N ALA A 139 0.66 1.97 14.76
CA ALA A 139 -0.01 3.26 14.71
C ALA A 139 0.44 4.13 13.54
N LYS A 140 1.74 4.19 13.24
CA LYS A 140 2.28 4.95 12.10
C LYS A 140 1.74 4.45 10.76
N TYR A 141 1.69 3.14 10.58
CA TYR A 141 1.15 2.54 9.36
C TYR A 141 -0.32 2.92 9.16
N PHE A 142 -1.15 2.71 10.18
CA PHE A 142 -2.58 3.01 10.10
C PHE A 142 -2.86 4.50 9.97
N ALA A 143 -2.15 5.36 10.69
CA ALA A 143 -2.31 6.81 10.58
C ALA A 143 -2.02 7.29 9.15
N SER A 144 -0.93 6.80 8.55
CA SER A 144 -0.60 7.12 7.16
C SER A 144 -1.63 6.58 6.17
N SER A 145 -2.11 5.35 6.35
CA SER A 145 -3.14 4.72 5.51
C SER A 145 -4.48 5.46 5.54
N ILE A 146 -5.02 5.71 6.74
CA ILE A 146 -6.31 6.37 6.96
C ILE A 146 -6.24 7.84 6.51
N TYR A 147 -5.15 8.55 6.81
CA TYR A 147 -5.04 9.95 6.41
C TYR A 147 -5.11 10.09 4.90
N GLN A 148 -4.41 9.24 4.15
CA GLN A 148 -4.37 9.31 2.69
C GLN A 148 -5.59 8.65 2.01
N GLY A 149 -6.55 8.12 2.75
CA GLY A 149 -7.75 7.51 2.17
C GLY A 149 -7.44 6.25 1.35
N SER A 150 -6.54 5.40 1.86
CA SER A 150 -6.19 4.14 1.18
C SER A 150 -7.34 3.16 1.26
N TRP A 151 -7.68 2.56 0.13
CA TRP A 151 -8.69 1.49 0.07
C TRP A 151 -8.10 0.17 -0.42
N ASP A 152 -6.96 0.18 -1.10
CA ASP A 152 -6.29 -1.03 -1.60
C ASP A 152 -5.20 -1.52 -0.65
N ASP A 153 -5.41 -1.40 0.66
CA ASP A 153 -4.44 -1.82 1.66
C ASP A 153 -5.04 -2.79 2.69
N TYR A 154 -4.36 -2.98 3.83
CA TYR A 154 -4.84 -3.85 4.89
C TYR A 154 -6.28 -3.54 5.33
N ILE A 155 -6.68 -2.27 5.45
CA ILE A 155 -7.92 -1.90 6.18
C ILE A 155 -9.17 -2.30 5.41
N ILE A 156 -9.25 -2.00 4.12
CA ILE A 156 -10.50 -2.22 3.37
C ILE A 156 -10.47 -3.55 2.63
N ILE A 157 -9.39 -3.91 1.93
CA ILE A 157 -9.38 -5.11 1.07
C ILE A 157 -8.28 -6.12 1.42
N ALA A 158 -7.52 -5.85 2.48
CA ALA A 158 -6.47 -6.72 3.00
C ALA A 158 -5.37 -7.05 1.97
N HIS A 159 -4.92 -6.03 1.23
CA HIS A 159 -4.00 -6.21 0.11
C HIS A 159 -2.80 -5.26 0.18
N ASN A 160 -1.79 -5.45 -0.68
CA ASN A 160 -0.69 -4.51 -0.90
C ASN A 160 0.07 -4.01 0.35
N TYR A 161 0.47 -4.94 1.22
CA TYR A 161 1.39 -4.66 2.32
C TYR A 161 2.40 -5.79 2.49
N TYR A 162 3.49 -5.47 3.19
CA TYR A 162 4.47 -6.44 3.66
C TYR A 162 4.44 -6.48 5.18
N LEU A 163 4.79 -7.64 5.71
CA LEU A 163 5.03 -7.85 7.12
C LEU A 163 6.50 -8.20 7.31
N TYR A 164 7.21 -7.41 8.10
CA TYR A 164 8.57 -7.72 8.51
C TYR A 164 8.59 -8.11 9.98
N SER A 165 9.01 -9.33 10.28
CA SER A 165 9.21 -9.83 11.64
C SER A 165 10.60 -9.40 12.14
N ASP A 166 10.73 -8.16 12.61
CA ASP A 166 12.00 -7.66 13.11
C ASP A 166 12.34 -8.34 14.45
N PRO A 167 13.52 -8.96 14.60
CA PRO A 167 13.85 -9.69 15.83
C PRO A 167 13.97 -8.84 17.11
N ASN A 168 13.98 -7.50 17.00
CA ASN A 168 14.10 -6.60 18.15
C ASN A 168 12.77 -5.93 18.54
N ILE A 169 11.88 -5.69 17.58
CA ILE A 169 10.63 -4.90 17.77
C ILE A 169 9.37 -5.68 17.41
N GLY A 170 9.49 -6.88 16.85
CA GLY A 170 8.38 -7.67 16.35
C GLY A 170 7.92 -7.25 14.95
N PHE A 171 6.67 -7.54 14.64
CA PHE A 171 6.07 -7.33 13.33
C PHE A 171 5.92 -5.84 13.00
N VAL A 172 6.37 -5.48 11.79
CA VAL A 172 6.27 -4.13 11.23
C VAL A 172 5.55 -4.19 9.90
N MET A 173 4.54 -3.34 9.71
CA MET A 173 3.83 -3.20 8.44
C MET A 173 4.56 -2.23 7.51
N ILE A 174 4.76 -2.65 6.26
CA ILE A 174 5.42 -1.85 5.23
C ILE A 174 4.45 -1.73 4.04
N PRO A 175 4.10 -0.51 3.59
CA PRO A 175 3.20 -0.32 2.47
C PRO A 175 3.81 -0.82 1.15
N TRP A 176 2.97 -1.30 0.24
CA TRP A 176 3.32 -1.63 -1.14
C TRP A 176 2.18 -1.16 -2.06
N ASP A 177 2.40 -0.96 -3.37
CA ASP A 177 1.33 -0.59 -4.33
C ASP A 177 0.30 0.42 -3.79
N ILE A 178 0.80 1.56 -3.32
CA ILE A 178 -0.04 2.59 -2.71
C ILE A 178 -0.47 3.65 -3.73
N GLU A 179 -0.74 3.28 -4.97
CA GLU A 179 -1.31 4.18 -5.98
C GLU A 179 -2.82 4.43 -5.78
N ASN A 180 -3.50 3.51 -5.11
CA ASN A 180 -4.95 3.53 -4.89
C ASN A 180 -5.30 4.29 -3.60
N ASN A 181 -5.00 5.59 -3.61
CA ASN A 181 -5.23 6.52 -2.50
C ASN A 181 -5.61 7.94 -2.98
N LEU A 182 -5.77 8.86 -2.03
CA LEU A 182 -5.98 10.29 -2.25
C LEU A 182 -7.25 10.60 -3.07
N ASN A 183 -8.30 9.79 -2.93
CA ASN A 183 -9.53 9.76 -3.77
C ASN A 183 -9.40 9.14 -5.17
N ALA A 184 -8.41 8.28 -5.41
CA ALA A 184 -8.39 7.49 -6.64
C ALA A 184 -9.66 6.61 -6.67
N PHE A 185 -10.40 6.68 -7.78
CA PHE A 185 -11.69 5.99 -7.97
C PHE A 185 -12.82 6.40 -7.01
N SER A 186 -12.78 7.60 -6.43
CA SER A 186 -13.80 8.03 -5.45
C SER A 186 -15.24 8.04 -5.99
N SER A 187 -15.42 8.31 -7.29
CA SER A 187 -16.73 8.22 -7.96
C SER A 187 -17.34 6.83 -7.94
N PHE A 188 -16.53 5.79 -7.77
CA PHE A 188 -16.96 4.40 -7.67
C PHE A 188 -16.92 3.88 -6.23
N LEU A 189 -15.90 4.25 -5.46
CA LEU A 189 -15.58 3.60 -4.19
C LEU A 189 -15.92 4.41 -2.95
N GLY A 190 -16.34 5.67 -3.09
CA GLY A 190 -16.61 6.57 -1.96
C GLY A 190 -15.57 7.70 -1.86
N ASN A 191 -15.96 8.81 -1.23
CA ASN A 191 -15.13 10.01 -1.13
C ASN A 191 -14.28 10.00 0.14
N PHE A 192 -13.06 9.48 0.13
CA PHE A 192 -12.24 9.37 1.35
C PHE A 192 -11.73 10.69 1.95
N SER A 193 -12.03 11.86 1.38
CA SER A 193 -11.62 13.13 2.01
C SER A 193 -12.29 13.35 3.37
N ASP A 194 -13.52 12.86 3.56
CA ASP A 194 -14.32 12.97 4.78
C ASP A 194 -14.54 11.62 5.48
N ALA A 195 -13.70 10.62 5.21
CA ALA A 195 -13.78 9.33 5.88
C ALA A 195 -13.40 9.44 7.37
N PRO A 196 -14.16 8.85 8.31
CA PRO A 196 -13.85 8.91 9.75
C PRO A 196 -12.42 8.47 10.11
N LEU A 197 -11.89 8.96 11.23
CA LEU A 197 -10.53 8.65 11.66
C LEU A 197 -10.41 7.32 12.40
N LEU A 198 -11.47 6.84 13.07
CA LEU A 198 -11.49 5.56 13.75
C LEU A 198 -12.75 4.78 13.34
N ASN A 199 -13.88 5.06 13.99
CA ASN A 199 -15.09 4.27 13.82
C ASN A 199 -15.78 4.62 12.51
N GLY A 200 -16.14 3.59 11.72
CA GLY A 200 -16.88 3.76 10.47
C GLY A 200 -16.03 4.04 9.23
N TYR A 201 -14.69 4.03 9.31
CA TYR A 201 -13.84 4.23 8.12
C TYR A 201 -14.14 3.21 7.00
N GLN A 202 -14.25 1.92 7.34
CA GLN A 202 -14.57 0.87 6.36
C GLN A 202 -15.98 1.01 5.77
N ASP A 203 -16.92 1.63 6.50
CA ASP A 203 -18.28 1.85 6.02
C ASP A 203 -18.36 3.00 5.00
N HIS A 204 -17.31 3.82 4.91
CA HIS A 204 -17.17 4.85 3.88
C HIS A 204 -16.90 4.28 2.48
N PHE A 205 -16.41 3.04 2.42
CA PHE A 205 -16.21 2.34 1.16
C PHE A 205 -17.55 1.90 0.57
N ASN A 206 -17.77 2.16 -0.71
CA ASN A 206 -18.98 1.77 -1.42
C ASN A 206 -18.96 0.28 -1.78
N TRP A 207 -19.36 -0.55 -0.82
CA TRP A 207 -19.45 -2.00 -0.95
C TRP A 207 -20.41 -2.49 -2.05
N ASN A 208 -21.35 -1.66 -2.52
CA ASN A 208 -22.24 -2.06 -3.62
C ASN A 208 -21.47 -2.25 -4.94
N ASN A 209 -20.34 -1.56 -5.10
CA ASN A 209 -19.49 -1.67 -6.29
C ASN A 209 -18.36 -2.72 -6.12
N TRP A 210 -18.28 -3.38 -4.97
CA TRP A 210 -17.30 -4.42 -4.66
C TRP A 210 -17.30 -5.58 -5.67
N GLY A 211 -18.51 -6.08 -5.98
CA GLY A 211 -18.68 -7.23 -6.87
C GLY A 211 -18.20 -7.01 -8.31
N PHE A 212 -18.00 -5.75 -8.72
CA PHE A 212 -17.48 -5.43 -10.05
C PHE A 212 -16.03 -5.89 -10.26
N TRP A 213 -15.18 -5.76 -9.23
CA TRP A 213 -13.75 -6.08 -9.32
C TRP A 213 -13.43 -7.47 -8.78
N PHE A 214 -14.14 -7.89 -7.74
CA PHE A 214 -13.79 -9.10 -6.97
C PHE A 214 -14.85 -10.20 -7.06
N GLY A 215 -15.96 -9.99 -7.78
CA GLY A 215 -17.06 -10.95 -7.87
C GLY A 215 -17.76 -11.19 -6.53
N ASN A 216 -18.59 -12.24 -6.47
CA ASN A 216 -19.28 -12.65 -5.23
C ASN A 216 -18.36 -13.53 -4.36
N TRP A 217 -17.27 -12.96 -3.85
CA TRP A 217 -16.44 -13.65 -2.87
C TRP A 217 -17.20 -13.81 -1.54
N SER A 218 -17.06 -14.97 -0.92
CA SER A 218 -17.90 -15.45 0.19
C SER A 218 -17.33 -15.21 1.59
N TRP A 219 -16.21 -14.47 1.72
CA TRP A 219 -15.72 -14.02 3.03
C TRP A 219 -16.13 -12.59 3.33
N ASP A 220 -16.41 -12.30 4.60
CA ASP A 220 -16.71 -10.94 5.08
C ASP A 220 -15.44 -10.08 5.01
N PRO A 221 -15.35 -9.13 4.07
CA PRO A 221 -14.19 -8.28 3.94
C PRO A 221 -14.11 -7.23 5.06
N LYS A 222 -15.04 -7.17 6.03
CA LYS A 222 -14.98 -6.16 7.08
C LYS A 222 -14.06 -6.54 8.24
N THR A 223 -13.97 -7.81 8.61
CA THR A 223 -13.15 -8.20 9.79
C THR A 223 -11.66 -7.94 9.57
N ARG A 224 -11.05 -7.08 10.39
CA ARG A 224 -9.61 -6.77 10.38
C ARG A 224 -9.07 -6.84 11.80
N PRO A 225 -8.81 -8.04 12.36
CA PRO A 225 -8.53 -8.19 13.79
C PRO A 225 -7.43 -7.27 14.32
N LEU A 226 -6.33 -7.09 13.56
CA LEU A 226 -5.30 -6.11 13.95
C LEU A 226 -5.84 -4.68 14.10
N TRP A 227 -6.66 -4.19 13.16
CA TRP A 227 -7.26 -2.84 13.23
C TRP A 227 -8.41 -2.80 14.25
N ASP A 228 -9.31 -3.77 14.20
CA ASP A 228 -10.52 -3.85 15.04
C ASP A 228 -10.21 -3.92 16.53
N ASN A 229 -9.05 -4.47 16.89
CA ASN A 229 -8.53 -4.48 18.25
C ASN A 229 -7.69 -3.22 18.53
N ALA A 230 -6.80 -2.81 17.63
CA ALA A 230 -5.97 -1.61 17.79
C ALA A 230 -6.81 -0.35 18.01
N ALA A 231 -7.87 -0.14 17.21
CA ALA A 231 -8.74 1.03 17.31
C ALA A 231 -9.49 1.14 18.66
N LYS A 232 -9.51 0.07 19.47
CA LYS A 232 -10.09 0.04 20.82
C LYS A 232 -9.03 0.10 21.93
N ASP A 233 -7.75 -0.02 21.58
CA ASP A 233 -6.64 0.00 22.52
C ASP A 233 -6.20 1.45 22.78
N PRO A 234 -6.29 1.95 24.03
CA PRO A 234 -5.98 3.35 24.33
C PRO A 234 -4.49 3.71 24.10
N VAL A 235 -3.57 2.75 24.23
CA VAL A 235 -2.14 2.97 23.96
C VAL A 235 -1.94 3.18 22.47
N PHE A 236 -2.53 2.30 21.65
CA PHE A 236 -2.51 2.46 20.20
C PHE A 236 -3.15 3.78 19.76
N VAL A 237 -4.37 4.07 20.22
CA VAL A 237 -5.13 5.26 19.80
C VAL A 237 -4.37 6.54 20.12
N ASN A 238 -3.70 6.61 21.27
CA ASN A 238 -2.86 7.75 21.61
C ASN A 238 -1.68 7.92 20.62
N TYR A 239 -0.96 6.85 20.27
CA TYR A 239 0.09 6.95 19.25
C TYR A 239 -0.49 7.30 17.87
N TYR A 240 -1.59 6.68 17.48
CA TYR A 240 -2.25 6.85 16.19
C TYR A 240 -2.67 8.30 15.96
N LEU A 241 -3.37 8.92 16.91
CA LEU A 241 -3.81 10.31 16.78
C LEU A 241 -2.64 11.30 16.75
N ASN A 242 -1.57 11.03 17.51
CA ASN A 242 -0.34 11.83 17.43
C ASN A 242 0.30 11.75 16.04
N GLU A 243 0.27 10.58 15.38
CA GLU A 243 0.78 10.45 14.01
C GLU A 243 -0.14 11.12 12.98
N ILE A 244 -1.47 11.07 13.15
CA ILE A 244 -2.42 11.83 12.34
C ILE A 244 -2.14 13.34 12.43
N GLU A 245 -1.94 13.87 13.64
CA GLU A 245 -1.63 15.29 13.86
C GLU A 245 -0.30 15.70 13.20
N LYS A 246 0.73 14.84 13.22
CA LYS A 246 1.98 15.10 12.49
C LYS A 246 1.76 15.23 10.99
N ILE A 247 0.97 14.33 10.39
CA ILE A 247 0.66 14.40 8.96
C ILE A 247 -0.13 15.67 8.66
N LEU A 248 -1.12 16.00 9.50
CA LEU A 248 -1.93 17.20 9.37
C LEU A 248 -1.06 18.46 9.30
N ASN A 249 -0.12 18.60 10.24
CA ASN A 249 0.81 19.73 10.32
C ASN A 249 1.76 19.84 9.09
N GLU A 250 1.92 18.78 8.32
CA GLU A 250 2.76 18.71 7.13
C GLU A 250 1.95 18.78 5.81
N THR A 251 0.65 19.10 5.86
CA THR A 251 -0.19 19.18 4.65
C THR A 251 0.35 20.19 3.64
N GLN A 252 0.82 21.34 4.10
CA GLN A 252 1.40 22.37 3.22
C GLN A 252 2.65 21.83 2.48
N TYR A 253 3.51 21.09 3.19
CA TYR A 253 4.66 20.42 2.59
C TYR A 253 4.22 19.42 1.51
N LEU A 254 3.17 18.63 1.76
CA LEU A 254 2.63 17.68 0.79
C LEU A 254 2.08 18.38 -0.47
N LEU A 255 1.37 19.49 -0.32
CA LEU A 255 0.87 20.31 -1.44
C LEU A 255 2.02 20.84 -2.30
N GLU A 256 3.08 21.36 -1.67
CA GLU A 256 4.28 21.82 -2.37
C GLU A 256 4.98 20.67 -3.13
N LYS A 257 4.98 19.45 -2.58
CA LYS A 257 5.50 18.27 -3.27
C LYS A 257 4.66 17.87 -4.48
N VAL A 258 3.34 17.99 -4.42
CA VAL A 258 2.46 17.77 -5.57
C VAL A 258 2.86 18.69 -6.71
N ASP A 259 3.01 19.99 -6.43
CA ASP A 259 3.41 20.97 -7.44
C ASP A 259 4.82 20.71 -7.99
N GLN A 260 5.79 20.52 -7.09
CA GLN A 260 7.19 20.28 -7.46
C GLN A 260 7.32 19.09 -8.40
N TRP A 261 6.74 17.95 -8.01
CA TRP A 261 6.86 16.72 -8.79
C TRP A 261 5.99 16.73 -10.03
N SER A 262 4.81 17.35 -9.96
CA SER A 262 3.97 17.53 -11.12
C SER A 262 4.71 18.31 -12.22
N ASN A 263 5.42 19.37 -11.85
CA ASN A 263 6.21 20.18 -12.78
C ASN A 263 7.42 19.41 -13.32
N LEU A 264 8.10 18.65 -12.45
CA LEU A 264 9.25 17.82 -12.83
C LEU A 264 8.91 16.80 -13.92
N ILE A 265 7.75 16.16 -13.83
CA ILE A 265 7.39 15.06 -14.74
C ILE A 265 6.57 15.51 -15.96
N ASN A 266 5.97 16.71 -15.93
CA ASN A 266 4.98 17.16 -16.91
C ASN A 266 5.44 16.96 -18.36
N GLU A 267 6.64 17.47 -18.70
CA GLU A 267 7.16 17.34 -20.06
C GLU A 267 7.28 15.87 -20.47
N SER A 268 7.86 15.03 -19.60
CA SER A 268 8.06 13.61 -19.89
C SER A 268 6.76 12.81 -20.01
N LEU A 269 5.76 13.18 -19.22
CA LEU A 269 4.46 12.52 -19.16
C LEU A 269 3.63 12.76 -20.42
N LEU A 270 3.71 13.96 -21.00
CA LEU A 270 2.95 14.35 -22.18
C LEU A 270 3.60 13.90 -23.50
N LEU A 271 4.83 13.38 -23.44
CA LEU A 271 5.50 12.83 -24.62
C LEU A 271 4.78 11.55 -25.10
N PRO A 272 4.32 11.50 -26.36
CA PRO A 272 3.70 10.31 -26.90
C PRO A 272 4.71 9.16 -26.98
N PHE A 273 4.24 7.94 -26.73
CA PHE A 273 5.05 6.73 -26.87
C PHE A 273 4.20 5.56 -27.39
N ASN A 274 4.83 4.62 -28.08
CA ASN A 274 4.13 3.44 -28.57
C ASN A 274 4.19 2.31 -27.54
N VAL A 275 3.02 1.74 -27.25
CA VAL A 275 2.93 0.55 -26.42
C VAL A 275 3.29 -0.66 -27.26
N THR A 276 4.26 -1.43 -26.76
CA THR A 276 4.56 -2.77 -27.26
C THR A 276 4.17 -3.74 -26.16
N SER A 277 2.88 -4.09 -26.06
CA SER A 277 2.42 -5.08 -25.09
C SER A 277 2.78 -6.49 -25.60
N PRO A 278 3.55 -7.28 -24.85
CA PRO A 278 3.84 -8.67 -25.21
C PRO A 278 2.73 -9.64 -24.78
N ARG A 279 1.65 -9.16 -24.14
CA ARG A 279 0.67 -10.02 -23.45
C ARG A 279 -0.36 -10.68 -24.36
N ASP A 280 -0.43 -10.29 -25.63
CA ASP A 280 -1.36 -10.91 -26.58
C ASP A 280 -0.90 -10.70 -28.04
N ALA A 281 -0.21 -11.68 -28.62
CA ALA A 281 0.16 -11.65 -30.04
C ALA A 281 -1.07 -11.68 -30.98
N SER A 282 -2.26 -11.98 -30.45
CA SER A 282 -3.52 -12.04 -31.19
C SER A 282 -4.41 -10.81 -31.04
N ALA A 283 -4.36 -10.05 -29.93
CA ALA A 283 -5.35 -9.00 -29.68
C ALA A 283 -4.99 -7.58 -30.19
N TYR A 284 -3.72 -7.23 -30.42
CA TYR A 284 -3.35 -5.90 -30.95
C TYR A 284 -2.06 -5.97 -31.78
N GLN A 285 -2.16 -6.38 -33.04
CA GLN A 285 -1.00 -6.47 -33.96
C GLN A 285 -0.51 -5.10 -34.46
N THR A 286 -1.22 -4.00 -34.16
CA THR A 286 -0.80 -2.64 -34.48
C THR A 286 -0.34 -1.92 -33.21
N PRO A 287 0.92 -1.42 -33.15
CA PRO A 287 1.33 -0.48 -32.12
C PRO A 287 0.34 0.68 -32.07
N TYR A 288 -0.18 1.01 -30.90
CA TYR A 288 -0.94 2.23 -30.70
C TYR A 288 -0.15 3.17 -29.79
N THR A 289 -0.22 4.44 -30.13
CA THR A 289 0.42 5.51 -29.37
C THR A 289 -0.45 5.84 -28.17
N ILE A 290 0.13 5.79 -26.97
CA ILE A 290 -0.47 6.42 -25.80
C ILE A 290 0.06 7.85 -25.74
N GLN A 291 -0.87 8.79 -25.56
CA GLN A 291 -0.57 10.14 -25.16
C GLN A 291 -1.55 10.49 -24.03
N ILE A 292 -1.01 10.78 -22.85
CA ILE A 292 -1.80 11.33 -21.77
C ILE A 292 -2.15 12.77 -22.18
N ASP A 293 -3.44 13.09 -22.22
CA ASP A 293 -3.84 14.45 -22.52
C ASP A 293 -3.60 15.37 -21.31
N ASN A 294 -3.23 16.61 -21.61
CA ASN A 294 -2.86 17.59 -20.58
C ASN A 294 -4.03 17.90 -19.63
N ASN A 295 -5.28 17.83 -20.10
CA ASN A 295 -6.44 18.12 -19.26
C ASN A 295 -6.66 17.00 -18.23
N SER A 296 -6.56 15.73 -18.64
CA SER A 296 -6.61 14.59 -17.72
C SER A 296 -5.52 14.68 -16.65
N TYR A 297 -4.31 15.07 -17.02
CA TYR A 297 -3.23 15.27 -16.05
C TYR A 297 -3.52 16.41 -15.06
N ILE A 298 -4.00 17.55 -15.56
CA ILE A 298 -4.40 18.68 -14.70
C ILE A 298 -5.55 18.30 -13.76
N ASN A 299 -6.52 17.54 -14.25
CA ASN A 299 -7.65 17.05 -13.45
C ASN A 299 -7.17 16.12 -12.34
N GLU A 300 -6.25 15.21 -12.66
CA GLU A 300 -5.67 14.28 -11.70
C GLU A 300 -4.84 15.00 -10.62
N LYS A 301 -4.02 15.98 -11.03
CA LYS A 301 -3.32 16.87 -10.09
C LYS A 301 -4.32 17.59 -9.18
N SER A 302 -5.38 18.15 -9.74
CA SER A 302 -6.41 18.87 -8.99
C SER A 302 -7.16 17.96 -8.02
N ARG A 303 -7.43 16.70 -8.39
CA ARG A 303 -8.01 15.70 -7.49
C ARG A 303 -7.15 15.50 -6.25
N VAL A 304 -5.84 15.32 -6.43
CA VAL A 304 -4.91 15.11 -5.31
C VAL A 304 -4.82 16.36 -4.41
N ILE A 305 -4.73 17.56 -5.01
CA ILE A 305 -4.70 18.82 -4.25
C ILE A 305 -6.00 19.00 -3.44
N ASN A 306 -7.16 18.82 -4.08
CA ASN A 306 -8.45 18.97 -3.43
C ASN A 306 -8.61 17.94 -2.30
N PHE A 307 -8.21 16.68 -2.54
CA PHE A 307 -8.19 15.67 -1.47
C PHE A 307 -7.39 16.13 -0.26
N LEU A 308 -6.15 16.59 -0.44
CA LEU A 308 -5.29 17.01 0.68
C LEU A 308 -5.90 18.19 1.45
N ILE A 309 -6.45 19.18 0.76
CA ILE A 309 -7.09 20.35 1.36
C ILE A 309 -8.34 19.96 2.14
N ASP A 310 -9.21 19.16 1.53
CA ASP A 310 -10.48 18.77 2.15
C ASP A 310 -10.24 17.79 3.31
N ARG A 311 -9.27 16.89 3.15
CA ARG A 311 -8.82 15.98 4.22
C ARG A 311 -8.26 16.74 5.40
N GLN A 312 -7.41 17.74 5.17
CA GLN A 312 -6.87 18.60 6.22
C GLN A 312 -7.99 19.24 7.05
N LYS A 313 -8.95 19.91 6.39
CA LYS A 313 -10.07 20.55 7.06
C LYS A 313 -10.91 19.56 7.86
N PHE A 314 -11.20 18.39 7.28
CA PHE A 314 -11.97 17.35 7.96
C PHE A 314 -11.23 16.87 9.21
N VAL A 315 -9.94 16.53 9.09
CA VAL A 315 -9.13 16.05 10.21
C VAL A 315 -8.96 17.12 11.30
N GLU A 316 -8.80 18.40 10.94
CA GLU A 316 -8.76 19.53 11.88
C GLU A 316 -10.03 19.62 12.75
N GLU A 317 -11.20 19.32 12.17
CA GLU A 317 -12.46 19.31 12.93
C GLU A 317 -12.63 18.03 13.75
N GLU A 318 -12.27 16.86 13.20
CA GLU A 318 -12.36 15.59 13.93
C GLU A 318 -11.47 15.60 15.18
N LEU A 319 -10.22 16.08 15.10
CA LEU A 319 -9.30 16.10 16.24
C LEU A 319 -9.75 17.02 17.40
N LYS A 320 -10.78 17.85 17.23
CA LYS A 320 -11.39 18.65 18.31
C LYS A 320 -12.43 17.86 19.12
N LYS A 321 -12.89 16.72 18.60
CA LYS A 321 -13.89 15.87 19.24
C LYS A 321 -13.24 14.97 20.29
N PRO A 322 -14.00 14.51 21.29
CA PRO A 322 -13.53 13.43 22.16
C PRO A 322 -13.32 12.14 21.36
N VAL A 323 -12.42 11.27 21.82
CA VAL A 323 -12.03 10.04 21.11
C VAL A 323 -13.22 9.10 20.87
N GLU A 324 -14.21 9.11 21.77
CA GLU A 324 -15.42 8.31 21.66
C GLU A 324 -16.35 8.74 20.51
N GLU A 325 -16.14 9.95 19.95
CA GLU A 325 -16.88 10.50 18.80
C GLU A 325 -16.11 10.38 17.47
N LEU A 326 -14.87 9.87 17.49
CA LEU A 326 -14.05 9.55 16.32
C LEU A 326 -14.34 8.15 15.75
#